data_AF-A0A923S7F0-F1
#
_entry.id   AF-A0A923S7F0-F1
#
_cell.length_a   1.000
_cell.length_b   1.000
_cell.length_c   1.000
_cell.angle_alpha   90.00
_cell.angle_beta   90.00
_cell.angle_gamma   90.00
#
_symmetry.space_group_name_H-M   'P 1'
#
loop_
_entity.id
_entity.type
_entity.pdbx_description
1 polymer ?
#
loop_
_entity_poly.entity_id
_entity_poly.type
_entity_poly.pdbx_seq_one_letter_code
_entity_poly.pdbx_strand_id
1 'polypeptide(L)'
;MRLGLSERVAIEAGIYRRDSLTKIAKDTGISRKSLSKEIRQNRTLAPAAKFNGKDCRFAAECTRQCVCGDFLCRQECVFCRKIDCRTLCPAYSPLSCMRIQSPPYVCNVCQLRRDCVCDRAYYVATQAHAVAMRRYSESRSKPQTHGDELAALDKLVTPLIKKGQPLTHIYSTHRDKIPVSERTLYRYIDAGMLGVGNLDLRRKVSYRQRRKQKKAIDTITNKKFRETRTYEDFLA
;
A
#
# COMPACT_ATOMS: atom_id res chain seq x y z
N MET A 1 -3.21 1.32 -14.85
CA MET A 1 -4.59 0.78 -14.85
C MET A 1 -5.16 0.89 -13.45
N ARG A 2 -6.35 1.47 -13.32
CA ARG A 2 -7.06 1.60 -12.04
C ARG A 2 -8.31 0.76 -12.12
N LEU A 3 -8.30 -0.40 -11.44
CA LEU A 3 -9.49 -1.24 -11.38
C LEU A 3 -10.43 -0.76 -10.27
N GLY A 4 -11.73 -0.90 -10.48
CA GLY A 4 -12.77 -0.75 -9.47
C GLY A 4 -12.85 -1.95 -8.53
N LEU A 5 -13.77 -1.91 -7.56
CA LEU A 5 -14.04 -3.07 -6.70
C LEU A 5 -14.78 -4.16 -7.49
N SER A 6 -15.78 -3.79 -8.29
CA SER A 6 -16.58 -4.72 -9.10
C SER A 6 -15.73 -5.61 -10.01
N GLU A 7 -14.78 -5.02 -10.73
CA GLU A 7 -13.86 -5.78 -11.59
C GLU A 7 -13.01 -6.77 -10.79
N ARG A 8 -12.56 -6.41 -9.57
CA ARG A 8 -11.81 -7.33 -8.71
C ARG A 8 -12.66 -8.47 -8.17
N VAL A 9 -13.95 -8.21 -7.89
CA VAL A 9 -14.90 -9.26 -7.52
C VAL A 9 -15.10 -10.23 -8.68
N ALA A 10 -15.20 -9.74 -9.91
CA ALA A 10 -15.27 -10.60 -11.10
C ALA A 10 -13.99 -11.45 -11.28
N ILE A 11 -12.81 -10.87 -11.05
CA ILE A 11 -11.54 -11.60 -11.05
C ILE A 11 -11.54 -12.70 -9.98
N GLU A 12 -11.92 -12.37 -8.74
CA GLU A 12 -12.00 -13.34 -7.65
C GLU A 12 -12.95 -14.50 -7.97
N ALA A 13 -14.15 -14.19 -8.50
CA ALA A 13 -15.11 -15.21 -8.92
C ALA A 13 -14.54 -16.12 -10.01
N GLY A 14 -13.86 -15.56 -11.01
CA GLY A 14 -13.18 -16.33 -12.06
C GLY A 14 -12.09 -17.26 -11.51
N ILE A 15 -11.34 -16.81 -10.50
CA ILE A 15 -10.34 -17.64 -9.81
C ILE A 15 -11.01 -18.83 -9.10
N TYR A 16 -12.12 -18.61 -8.39
CA TYR A 16 -12.86 -19.68 -7.73
C TYR A 16 -13.48 -20.69 -8.71
N ARG A 17 -13.91 -20.22 -9.88
CA ARG A 17 -14.37 -21.09 -10.99
C ARG A 17 -13.25 -21.88 -11.68
N ARG A 18 -11.98 -21.66 -11.30
CA ARG A 18 -10.79 -22.25 -11.95
C ARG A 18 -10.68 -21.86 -13.43
N ASP A 19 -11.22 -20.70 -13.80
CA ASP A 19 -11.13 -20.19 -15.16
C ASP A 19 -9.66 -19.84 -15.51
N SER A 20 -9.27 -20.03 -16.77
CA SER A 20 -7.95 -19.62 -17.22
C SER A 20 -7.83 -18.09 -17.19
N LEU A 21 -6.62 -17.55 -16.99
CA LEU A 21 -6.41 -16.09 -17.05
C LEU A 21 -6.85 -15.48 -18.38
N THR A 22 -6.84 -16.23 -19.48
CA THR A 22 -7.36 -15.75 -20.77
C THR A 22 -8.88 -15.59 -20.73
N LYS A 23 -9.60 -16.53 -20.12
CA LYS A 23 -11.05 -16.45 -19.99
C LYS A 23 -11.45 -15.31 -19.05
N ILE A 24 -10.83 -15.23 -17.87
CA ILE A 24 -11.08 -14.13 -16.91
C ILE A 24 -10.79 -12.76 -17.56
N ALA A 25 -9.73 -12.66 -18.35
CA ALA A 25 -9.39 -11.46 -19.11
C ALA A 25 -10.50 -11.05 -20.10
N LYS A 26 -11.04 -12.02 -20.85
CA LYS A 26 -12.17 -11.79 -21.77
C LYS A 26 -13.41 -11.34 -21.01
N ASP A 27 -13.79 -12.05 -19.94
CA ASP A 27 -15.00 -11.77 -19.16
C ASP A 27 -14.97 -10.40 -18.47
N THR A 28 -13.78 -9.92 -18.10
CA THR A 28 -13.59 -8.64 -17.40
C THR A 28 -13.24 -7.48 -18.34
N GLY A 29 -12.99 -7.74 -19.63
CA GLY A 29 -12.48 -6.73 -20.57
C GLY A 29 -11.05 -6.24 -20.26
N ILE A 30 -10.31 -6.95 -19.42
CA ILE A 30 -8.95 -6.60 -18.98
C ILE A 30 -7.94 -7.42 -19.77
N SER A 31 -6.85 -6.82 -20.26
CA SER A 31 -5.80 -7.60 -20.92
C SER A 31 -5.19 -8.66 -19.98
N ARG A 32 -4.85 -9.85 -20.52
CA ARG A 32 -4.23 -10.94 -19.74
C ARG A 32 -2.97 -10.49 -18.99
N LYS A 33 -2.15 -9.62 -19.59
CA LYS A 33 -0.94 -9.06 -18.98
C LYS A 33 -1.29 -8.17 -17.78
N SER A 34 -2.28 -7.30 -17.93
CA SER A 34 -2.78 -6.44 -16.85
C SER A 34 -3.39 -7.26 -15.71
N LEU A 35 -4.17 -8.30 -16.02
CA LEU A 35 -4.74 -9.21 -15.05
C LEU A 35 -3.66 -9.96 -14.26
N SER A 36 -2.65 -10.50 -14.94
CA SER A 36 -1.50 -11.16 -14.31
C SER A 36 -0.75 -10.22 -13.36
N LYS A 37 -0.56 -8.96 -13.76
CA LYS A 37 0.09 -7.94 -12.92
C LYS A 37 -0.77 -7.59 -11.71
N GLU A 38 -2.07 -7.38 -11.91
CA GLU A 38 -3.03 -7.07 -10.84
C GLU A 38 -3.02 -8.14 -9.75
N ILE A 39 -3.15 -9.43 -10.12
CA ILE A 39 -3.21 -10.52 -9.15
C ILE A 39 -1.89 -10.62 -8.38
N ARG A 40 -0.75 -10.58 -9.06
CA ARG A 40 0.57 -10.67 -8.39
C ARG A 40 0.83 -9.50 -7.45
N GLN A 41 0.39 -8.30 -7.82
CA GLN A 41 0.70 -7.07 -7.08
C GLN A 41 -0.23 -6.84 -5.88
N ASN A 42 -1.47 -7.34 -5.94
CA ASN A 42 -2.49 -7.08 -4.91
C ASN A 42 -2.99 -8.35 -4.20
N ARG A 43 -2.35 -9.51 -4.40
CA ARG A 43 -2.60 -10.70 -3.58
C ARG A 43 -2.08 -10.51 -2.16
N THR A 44 -2.79 -11.08 -1.20
CA THR A 44 -2.39 -11.14 0.20
C THR A 44 -1.50 -12.35 0.42
N LEU A 45 -0.29 -12.12 0.93
CA LEU A 45 0.61 -13.20 1.34
C LEU A 45 0.23 -13.65 2.75
N ALA A 46 0.01 -14.95 2.91
CA ALA A 46 -0.25 -15.60 4.18
C ALA A 46 0.94 -16.51 4.49
N PRO A 47 1.87 -16.07 5.38
CA PRO A 47 3.03 -16.87 5.73
C PRO A 47 2.59 -18.17 6.38
N ALA A 48 3.21 -19.27 5.99
CA ALA A 48 2.98 -20.57 6.63
C ALA A 48 3.87 -20.70 7.87
N ALA A 49 3.42 -21.52 8.84
CA ALA A 49 4.27 -21.90 9.95
C ALA A 49 5.53 -22.58 9.43
N LYS A 50 6.69 -22.08 9.87
CA LYS A 50 8.00 -22.60 9.48
C LYS A 50 8.64 -23.33 10.65
N PHE A 51 9.40 -24.37 10.34
CA PHE A 51 10.18 -25.09 11.34
C PHE A 51 11.18 -24.13 12.01
N ASN A 52 11.05 -23.94 13.33
CA ASN A 52 11.75 -22.91 14.12
C ASN A 52 11.73 -21.48 13.51
N GLY A 53 10.68 -21.13 12.77
CA GLY A 53 10.60 -19.82 12.11
C GLY A 53 11.61 -19.62 10.97
N LYS A 54 12.30 -20.68 10.51
CA LYS A 54 13.26 -20.61 9.39
C LYS A 54 12.60 -21.13 8.11
N ASP A 55 12.63 -20.32 7.05
CA ASP A 55 12.08 -20.65 5.73
C ASP A 55 13.03 -21.46 4.84
N CYS A 56 14.00 -22.17 5.41
CA CYS A 56 14.86 -23.07 4.64
C CYS A 56 14.09 -24.34 4.24
N ARG A 57 14.22 -24.77 2.99
CA ARG A 57 13.62 -26.01 2.47
C ARG A 57 14.06 -27.25 3.26
N PHE A 58 15.30 -27.25 3.72
CA PHE A 58 15.88 -28.38 4.46
C PHE A 58 15.73 -28.24 5.97
N ALA A 59 14.96 -27.26 6.46
CA ALA A 59 14.94 -26.89 7.88
C ALA A 59 14.64 -28.06 8.83
N ALA A 60 13.77 -29.00 8.45
CA ALA A 60 13.37 -30.12 9.30
C ALA A 60 14.42 -31.24 9.39
N GLU A 61 15.34 -31.33 8.42
CA GLU A 61 16.31 -32.44 8.27
C GLU A 61 17.76 -31.93 8.28
N CYS A 62 17.98 -30.63 8.51
CA CYS A 62 19.29 -30.02 8.38
C CYS A 62 20.15 -30.28 9.62
N THR A 63 21.16 -31.12 9.48
CA THR A 63 22.12 -31.46 10.55
C THR A 63 23.36 -30.54 10.60
N ARG A 64 23.40 -29.46 9.80
CA ARG A 64 24.57 -28.55 9.75
C ARG A 64 24.73 -27.80 11.07
N GLN A 65 25.92 -27.84 11.65
CA GLN A 65 26.29 -27.13 12.88
C GLN A 65 27.29 -26.00 12.59
N CYS A 66 27.62 -25.19 13.60
CA CYS A 66 28.63 -24.13 13.54
C CYS A 66 28.44 -23.05 12.44
N VAL A 67 27.25 -22.94 11.84
CA VAL A 67 26.96 -21.94 10.79
C VAL A 67 27.04 -20.50 11.31
N CYS A 68 26.85 -20.29 12.62
CA CYS A 68 26.95 -18.98 13.24
C CYS A 68 28.39 -18.47 13.42
N GLY A 69 29.41 -19.19 12.91
CA GLY A 69 30.82 -18.81 13.02
C GLY A 69 31.47 -19.14 14.37
N ASP A 70 30.71 -19.73 15.30
CA ASP A 70 31.21 -20.21 16.59
C ASP A 70 31.43 -21.73 16.52
N PHE A 71 32.70 -22.14 16.58
CA PHE A 71 33.10 -23.55 16.52
C PHE A 71 32.68 -24.37 17.75
N LEU A 72 32.26 -23.71 18.84
CA LEU A 72 31.70 -24.38 20.02
C LEU A 72 30.18 -24.58 19.91
N CYS A 73 29.54 -24.07 18.87
CA CYS A 73 28.10 -24.21 18.66
C CYS A 73 27.75 -25.60 18.11
N ARG A 74 27.42 -26.53 19.01
CA ARG A 74 26.95 -27.89 18.68
C ARG A 74 25.48 -27.97 18.26
N GLN A 75 24.78 -26.84 18.24
CA GLN A 75 23.38 -26.80 17.81
C GLN A 75 23.31 -26.83 16.28
N GLU A 76 22.33 -27.55 15.74
CA GLU A 76 22.03 -27.44 14.31
C GLU A 76 21.62 -26.00 13.99
N CYS A 77 21.94 -25.55 12.79
CA CYS A 77 21.82 -24.15 12.39
C CYS A 77 20.39 -23.63 12.51
N VAL A 78 19.40 -24.51 12.42
CA VAL A 78 17.97 -24.19 12.52
C VAL A 78 17.52 -23.95 13.96
N PHE A 79 18.21 -24.52 14.95
CA PHE A 79 17.96 -24.30 16.38
C PHE A 79 18.86 -23.21 16.97
N CYS A 80 19.93 -22.81 16.28
CA CYS A 80 20.82 -21.76 16.76
C CYS A 80 20.07 -20.42 16.87
N ARG A 81 20.01 -19.88 18.10
CA ARG A 81 19.38 -18.58 18.41
C ARG A 81 20.36 -17.40 18.42
N LYS A 82 21.67 -17.67 18.34
CA LYS A 82 22.70 -16.63 18.38
C LYS A 82 22.63 -15.71 17.16
N ILE A 83 22.45 -16.30 15.97
CA ILE A 83 22.46 -15.59 14.68
C ILE A 83 21.41 -16.21 13.75
N ASP A 84 20.88 -15.40 12.83
CA ASP A 84 20.05 -15.93 11.75
C ASP A 84 20.87 -16.74 10.74
N CYS A 85 20.77 -18.07 10.80
CA CYS A 85 21.50 -18.96 9.90
C CYS A 85 21.21 -18.73 8.40
N ARG A 86 20.10 -18.05 8.04
CA ARG A 86 19.72 -17.77 6.64
C ARG A 86 20.69 -16.83 5.94
N THR A 87 21.37 -15.96 6.67
CA THR A 87 22.31 -14.99 6.10
C THR A 87 23.71 -15.55 5.91
N LEU A 88 24.06 -16.61 6.64
CA LEU A 88 25.42 -17.18 6.68
C LEU A 88 25.52 -18.57 6.08
N CYS A 89 24.42 -19.34 6.02
CA CYS A 89 24.47 -20.72 5.54
C CYS A 89 24.66 -20.74 4.01
N PRO A 90 25.77 -21.30 3.50
CA PRO A 90 26.01 -21.39 2.05
C PRO A 90 25.05 -22.36 1.36
N ALA A 91 24.47 -23.30 2.11
CA ALA A 91 23.49 -24.26 1.62
C ALA A 91 22.04 -23.80 1.86
N TYR A 92 21.82 -22.54 2.25
CA TYR A 92 20.48 -22.00 2.45
C TYR A 92 19.70 -22.04 1.13
N SER A 93 18.49 -22.63 1.18
CA SER A 93 17.58 -22.66 0.05
C SER A 93 16.18 -22.28 0.53
N PRO A 94 15.59 -21.17 0.06
CA PRO A 94 14.29 -20.70 0.54
C PRO A 94 13.16 -21.63 0.07
N LEU A 95 12.26 -21.96 0.99
CA LEU A 95 11.08 -22.78 0.74
C LEU A 95 10.02 -21.95 0.00
N SER A 96 9.93 -22.13 -1.31
CA SER A 96 8.97 -21.44 -2.17
C SER A 96 8.02 -22.40 -2.90
N CYS A 97 6.75 -22.01 -3.06
CA CYS A 97 5.77 -22.80 -3.77
C CYS A 97 5.83 -22.55 -5.28
N MET A 98 6.12 -23.57 -6.08
CA MET A 98 6.14 -23.48 -7.55
C MET A 98 4.76 -23.16 -8.15
N ARG A 99 3.66 -23.56 -7.49
CA ARG A 99 2.29 -23.29 -7.97
C ARG A 99 1.93 -21.80 -7.92
N ILE A 100 2.50 -21.05 -6.97
CA ILE A 100 2.26 -19.60 -6.83
C ILE A 100 3.06 -18.79 -7.88
N GLN A 101 4.07 -19.41 -8.49
CA GLN A 101 4.83 -18.82 -9.60
C GLN A 101 4.10 -18.95 -10.94
N SER A 102 3.14 -19.87 -11.04
CA SER A 102 2.32 -20.10 -12.23
C SER A 102 0.94 -19.47 -12.10
N PRO A 103 0.27 -19.08 -13.21
CA PRO A 103 -1.12 -18.64 -13.20
C PRO A 103 -2.05 -19.63 -12.46
N PRO A 104 -2.99 -19.17 -11.62
CA PRO A 104 -3.38 -17.78 -11.34
C PRO A 104 -2.55 -17.07 -10.23
N TYR A 105 -1.39 -17.62 -9.86
CA TYR A 105 -0.46 -17.06 -8.87
C TYR A 105 -0.98 -17.01 -7.43
N VAL A 106 -2.02 -17.79 -7.12
CA VAL A 106 -2.72 -17.79 -5.83
C VAL A 106 -3.20 -19.19 -5.46
N CYS A 107 -3.48 -19.35 -4.17
CA CYS A 107 -3.85 -20.59 -3.50
C CYS A 107 -5.36 -20.76 -3.30
N ASN A 108 -6.20 -19.81 -3.75
CA ASN A 108 -7.65 -19.80 -3.52
C ASN A 108 -8.32 -21.16 -3.82
N VAL A 109 -7.88 -21.83 -4.89
CA VAL A 109 -8.42 -23.13 -5.36
C VAL A 109 -7.36 -24.24 -5.37
N CYS A 110 -6.27 -24.09 -4.62
CA CYS A 110 -5.21 -25.09 -4.58
C CYS A 110 -5.68 -26.36 -3.84
N GLN A 111 -5.59 -27.52 -4.50
CA GLN A 111 -5.98 -28.82 -3.93
C GLN A 111 -4.99 -29.28 -2.85
N LEU A 112 -3.69 -29.03 -3.05
CA LEU A 112 -2.61 -29.39 -2.13
C LEU A 112 -2.47 -28.41 -0.95
N ARG A 113 -3.47 -27.56 -0.70
CA ARG A 113 -3.37 -26.47 0.27
C ARG A 113 -3.21 -26.97 1.72
N ARG A 114 -3.82 -28.11 2.04
CA ARG A 114 -3.82 -28.68 3.40
C ARG A 114 -2.41 -29.08 3.83
N ASP A 115 -1.70 -29.76 2.94
CA ASP A 115 -0.36 -30.31 3.23
C ASP A 115 0.78 -29.36 2.83
N CYS A 116 0.45 -28.20 2.26
CA CYS A 116 1.45 -27.23 1.82
C CYS A 116 2.02 -26.42 3.00
N VAL A 117 3.32 -26.60 3.23
CA VAL A 117 4.17 -25.87 4.20
C VAL A 117 4.77 -24.57 3.65
N CYS A 118 4.60 -24.30 2.35
CA CYS A 118 5.08 -23.08 1.73
C CYS A 118 4.17 -21.89 2.05
N ASP A 119 4.70 -20.67 1.92
CA ASP A 119 3.88 -19.47 2.04
C ASP A 119 2.77 -19.46 1.00
N ARG A 120 1.62 -18.97 1.41
CA ARG A 120 0.39 -19.00 0.62
C ARG A 120 0.11 -17.59 0.11
N ALA A 121 -0.58 -17.50 -1.00
CA ALA A 121 -1.02 -16.23 -1.55
C ALA A 121 -2.50 -16.31 -1.90
N TYR A 122 -3.30 -15.32 -1.48
CA TYR A 122 -4.73 -15.30 -1.75
C TYR A 122 -5.11 -14.00 -2.46
N TYR A 123 -5.99 -14.10 -3.44
CA TYR A 123 -6.61 -12.92 -4.02
C TYR A 123 -8.04 -12.80 -3.48
N VAL A 124 -8.24 -11.84 -2.60
CA VAL A 124 -9.55 -11.47 -2.05
C VAL A 124 -9.86 -10.07 -2.54
N ALA A 125 -10.97 -9.85 -3.24
CA ALA A 125 -11.22 -8.61 -3.98
C ALA A 125 -11.19 -7.37 -3.08
N THR A 126 -11.75 -7.46 -1.87
CA THR A 126 -11.77 -6.38 -0.89
C THR A 126 -10.37 -6.01 -0.41
N GLN A 127 -9.54 -7.01 -0.08
CA GLN A 127 -8.16 -6.81 0.34
C GLN A 127 -7.30 -6.26 -0.79
N ALA A 128 -7.43 -6.84 -1.99
CA ALA A 128 -6.73 -6.38 -3.19
C ALA A 128 -7.09 -4.92 -3.54
N HIS A 129 -8.36 -4.55 -3.38
CA HIS A 129 -8.82 -3.17 -3.56
C HIS A 129 -8.19 -2.22 -2.54
N ALA A 130 -8.18 -2.60 -1.26
CA ALA A 130 -7.57 -1.80 -0.20
C ALA A 130 -6.07 -1.60 -0.42
N VAL A 131 -5.34 -2.67 -0.78
CA VAL A 131 -3.91 -2.60 -1.13
C VAL A 131 -3.68 -1.67 -2.32
N ALA A 132 -4.48 -1.79 -3.38
CA ALA A 132 -4.38 -0.91 -4.54
C ALA A 132 -4.63 0.55 -4.18
N MET A 133 -5.67 0.84 -3.38
CA MET A 133 -6.00 2.21 -2.96
C MET A 133 -4.92 2.82 -2.07
N ARG A 134 -4.34 2.05 -1.14
CA ARG A 134 -3.17 2.50 -0.35
C ARG A 134 -2.01 2.86 -1.26
N ARG A 135 -1.63 1.97 -2.18
CA ARG A 135 -0.54 2.24 -3.14
C ARG A 135 -0.81 3.50 -3.98
N TYR A 136 -2.04 3.69 -4.46
CA TYR A 136 -2.41 4.89 -5.23
C TYR A 136 -2.40 6.17 -4.40
N SER A 137 -2.62 6.06 -3.09
CA SER A 137 -2.51 7.18 -2.15
C SER A 137 -1.04 7.48 -1.88
N GLU A 138 -0.24 6.47 -1.57
CA GLU A 138 1.20 6.58 -1.30
C GLU A 138 1.98 7.13 -2.49
N SER A 139 1.63 6.72 -3.71
CA SER A 139 2.26 7.27 -4.91
C SER A 139 1.99 8.77 -5.10
N ARG A 140 0.96 9.32 -4.45
CA ARG A 140 0.54 10.73 -4.53
C ARG A 140 0.81 11.50 -3.24
N SER A 141 1.25 10.83 -2.18
CA SER A 141 1.48 11.46 -0.87
C SER A 141 2.89 12.05 -0.74
N LYS A 142 3.83 11.65 -1.60
CA LYS A 142 5.18 12.21 -1.58
C LYS A 142 5.15 13.69 -2.00
N PRO A 143 5.82 14.58 -1.24
CA PRO A 143 5.96 15.98 -1.64
C PRO A 143 6.67 16.05 -2.99
N GLN A 144 6.31 17.01 -3.83
CA GLN A 144 6.89 17.12 -5.17
C GLN A 144 8.32 17.70 -5.13
N THR A 145 8.62 18.47 -4.09
CA THR A 145 9.94 19.06 -3.83
C THR A 145 10.70 18.22 -2.83
N HIS A 146 11.94 17.85 -3.17
CA HIS A 146 12.80 17.01 -2.35
C HIS A 146 14.24 17.57 -2.32
N GLY A 147 15.01 17.21 -1.28
CA GLY A 147 16.43 17.54 -1.20
C GLY A 147 16.71 19.04 -1.13
N ASP A 148 17.58 19.52 -2.01
CA ASP A 148 18.12 20.89 -2.00
C ASP A 148 17.04 21.96 -2.19
N GLU A 149 16.01 21.69 -3.02
CA GLU A 149 14.89 22.63 -3.21
C GLU A 149 14.09 22.82 -1.92
N LEU A 150 13.90 21.74 -1.15
CA LEU A 150 13.19 21.81 0.12
C LEU A 150 14.05 22.52 1.18
N ALA A 151 15.36 22.28 1.18
CA ALA A 151 16.30 22.97 2.08
C ALA A 151 16.41 24.48 1.76
N ALA A 152 16.41 24.86 0.47
CA ALA A 152 16.41 26.26 0.05
C ALA A 152 15.11 26.96 0.46
N LEU A 153 13.96 26.29 0.28
CA LEU A 153 12.67 26.76 0.74
C LEU A 153 12.65 26.94 2.27
N ASP A 154 13.17 25.98 3.02
CA ASP A 154 13.25 26.03 4.48
C ASP A 154 14.11 27.19 4.96
N LYS A 155 15.30 27.36 4.37
CA LYS A 155 16.23 28.45 4.69
C LYS A 155 15.62 29.84 4.46
N LEU A 156 14.73 29.97 3.48
CA LEU A 156 14.02 31.22 3.20
C LEU A 156 12.86 31.46 4.18
N VAL A 157 12.01 30.45 4.38
CA VAL A 157 10.71 30.59 5.05
C VAL A 157 10.83 30.51 6.58
N THR A 158 11.65 29.60 7.11
CA THR A 158 11.83 29.40 8.55
C THR A 158 12.24 30.65 9.34
N PRO A 159 13.25 31.45 8.93
CA PRO A 159 13.61 32.65 9.69
C PRO A 159 12.52 33.73 9.66
N LEU A 160 11.74 33.83 8.58
CA LEU A 160 10.68 34.83 8.46
C LEU A 160 9.47 34.50 9.32
N ILE A 161 9.12 33.21 9.42
CA ILE A 161 8.05 32.74 10.33
C ILE A 161 8.48 32.92 11.79
N LYS A 162 9.73 32.62 12.14
CA LYS A 162 10.25 32.83 13.51
C LYS A 162 10.28 34.31 13.92
N LYS A 163 10.40 35.23 12.96
CA LYS A 163 10.21 36.68 13.16
C LYS A 163 8.74 37.09 13.35
N GLY A 164 7.80 36.16 13.26
CA GLY A 164 6.36 36.38 13.46
C GLY A 164 5.60 36.85 12.22
N GLN A 165 6.21 36.83 11.02
CA GLN A 165 5.51 37.23 9.80
C GLN A 165 4.44 36.18 9.40
N PRO A 166 3.23 36.60 8.97
CA PRO A 166 2.22 35.66 8.52
C PRO A 166 2.62 35.02 7.19
N LEU A 167 2.28 33.74 7.01
CA LEU A 167 2.68 32.97 5.84
C LEU A 167 2.17 33.58 4.52
N THR A 168 0.98 34.17 4.53
CA THR A 168 0.38 34.89 3.40
C THR A 168 1.28 36.04 2.92
N HIS A 169 1.87 36.79 3.85
CA HIS A 169 2.77 37.91 3.55
C HIS A 169 4.12 37.41 3.02
N ILE A 170 4.69 36.38 3.66
CA ILE A 170 5.93 35.75 3.19
C ILE A 170 5.76 35.27 1.75
N TYR A 171 4.62 34.63 1.46
CA TYR A 171 4.31 34.13 0.12
C TYR A 171 4.15 35.26 -0.91
N SER A 172 3.47 36.36 -0.57
CA SER A 172 3.30 37.48 -1.49
C SER A 172 4.63 38.18 -1.81
N THR A 173 5.48 38.37 -0.80
CA THR A 173 6.74 39.13 -0.94
C THR A 173 7.84 38.32 -1.62
N HIS A 174 7.84 37.00 -1.45
CA HIS A 174 8.87 36.11 -2.01
C HIS A 174 8.32 35.14 -3.05
N ARG A 175 7.26 35.52 -3.76
CA ARG A 175 6.55 34.66 -4.71
C ARG A 175 7.47 34.06 -5.77
N ASP A 176 8.40 34.86 -6.29
CA ASP A 176 9.33 34.42 -7.36
C ASP A 176 10.37 33.41 -6.87
N LYS A 177 10.64 33.37 -5.55
CA LYS A 177 11.63 32.48 -4.92
C LYS A 177 10.99 31.22 -4.33
N ILE A 178 9.66 31.14 -4.27
CA ILE A 178 8.92 30.01 -3.71
C ILE A 178 8.31 29.22 -4.88
N PRO A 179 8.87 28.04 -5.22
CA PRO A 179 8.43 27.26 -6.38
C PRO A 179 7.08 26.54 -6.18
N VAL A 180 6.48 26.63 -4.98
CA VAL A 180 5.26 25.91 -4.61
C VAL A 180 4.10 26.86 -4.35
N SER A 181 2.86 26.35 -4.44
CA SER A 181 1.69 27.13 -4.02
C SER A 181 1.68 27.37 -2.51
N GLU A 182 1.04 28.45 -2.06
CA GLU A 182 0.83 28.73 -0.63
C GLU A 182 0.17 27.56 0.11
N ARG A 183 -0.81 26.90 -0.54
CA ARG A 183 -1.47 25.70 0.01
C ARG A 183 -0.48 24.55 0.22
N THR A 184 0.46 24.36 -0.71
CA THR A 184 1.51 23.33 -0.60
C THR A 184 2.46 23.67 0.53
N LEU A 185 2.82 24.95 0.70
CA LEU A 185 3.66 25.42 1.79
C LEU A 185 3.03 25.14 3.17
N TYR A 186 1.72 25.41 3.33
CA TYR A 186 0.98 25.01 4.53
C TYR A 186 1.04 23.49 4.78
N ARG A 187 0.88 22.67 3.73
CA ARG A 187 0.96 21.21 3.83
C ARG A 187 2.34 20.72 4.26
N TYR A 188 3.42 21.37 3.82
CA TYR A 188 4.79 21.01 4.21
C TYR A 188 5.06 21.33 5.68
N ILE A 189 4.58 22.48 6.16
CA ILE A 189 4.65 22.83 7.60
C ILE A 189 3.83 21.84 8.43
N ASP A 190 2.60 21.51 8.00
CA ASP A 190 1.76 20.53 8.68
C ASP A 190 2.38 19.12 8.73
N ALA A 191 3.13 18.75 7.69
CA ALA A 191 3.83 17.47 7.61
C ALA A 191 5.19 17.46 8.31
N GLY A 192 5.61 18.57 8.92
CA GLY A 192 6.91 18.69 9.59
C GLY A 192 8.12 18.61 8.64
N MET A 193 7.93 19.03 7.38
CA MET A 193 8.99 18.98 6.36
C MET A 193 9.93 20.19 6.38
N LEU A 194 9.59 21.22 7.16
CA LEU A 194 10.38 22.44 7.35
C LEU A 194 10.81 22.55 8.82
N GLY A 195 11.82 23.37 9.12
CA GLY A 195 12.29 23.67 10.47
C GLY A 195 11.33 24.52 11.32
N VAL A 196 10.10 24.70 10.85
CA VAL A 196 8.98 25.37 11.52
C VAL A 196 7.79 24.44 11.61
N GLY A 197 7.07 24.53 12.73
CA GLY A 197 5.89 23.74 13.01
C GLY A 197 4.61 24.57 13.06
N ASN A 198 3.51 23.90 13.38
CA ASN A 198 2.21 24.54 13.52
C ASN A 198 2.14 25.53 14.69
N LEU A 199 3.00 25.39 15.69
CA LEU A 199 3.10 26.30 16.83
C LEU A 199 3.71 27.65 16.45
N ASP A 200 4.60 27.68 15.46
CA ASP A 200 5.25 28.90 14.98
C ASP A 200 4.31 29.73 14.09
N LEU A 201 3.24 29.13 13.57
CA LEU A 201 2.28 29.80 12.71
C LEU A 201 1.27 30.62 13.52
N ARG A 202 1.22 31.91 13.20
CA ARG A 202 0.30 32.89 13.80
C ARG A 202 -1.16 32.41 13.78
N ARG A 203 -1.76 32.28 14.97
CA ARG A 203 -3.17 31.89 15.22
C ARG A 203 -3.58 30.49 14.73
N LYS A 204 -2.68 29.66 14.19
CA LYS A 204 -3.05 28.35 13.63
C LYS A 204 -3.61 27.39 14.68
N VAL A 205 -2.97 27.32 15.84
CA VAL A 205 -3.39 26.48 16.96
C VAL A 205 -4.45 27.14 17.87
N SER A 206 -4.67 28.45 17.71
CA SER A 206 -5.65 29.21 18.49
C SER A 206 -7.05 29.10 17.90
N TYR A 207 -7.19 29.08 16.58
CA TYR A 207 -8.49 28.95 15.95
C TYR A 207 -9.04 27.53 16.06
N ARG A 208 -10.25 27.41 16.62
CA ARG A 208 -11.01 26.16 16.63
C ARG A 208 -11.27 25.72 15.19
N GLN A 209 -10.92 24.49 14.86
CA GLN A 209 -11.27 23.90 13.57
C GLN A 209 -12.77 24.02 13.35
N ARG A 210 -13.18 24.63 12.23
CA ARG A 210 -14.59 24.73 11.87
C ARG A 210 -15.14 23.32 11.70
N ARG A 211 -16.10 22.95 12.54
CA ARG A 211 -16.88 21.72 12.32
C ARG A 211 -17.62 21.90 11.02
N LYS A 212 -17.23 21.15 9.99
CA LYS A 212 -18.08 21.00 8.81
C LYS A 212 -19.34 20.30 9.32
N GLN A 213 -20.48 20.98 9.29
CA GLN A 213 -21.74 20.26 9.41
C GLN A 213 -21.72 19.20 8.32
N LYS A 214 -21.86 17.93 8.70
CA LYS A 214 -22.23 16.90 7.73
C LYS A 214 -23.55 17.40 7.17
N LYS A 215 -23.53 17.93 5.94
CA LYS A 215 -24.79 18.14 5.22
C LYS A 215 -25.48 16.79 5.30
N ALA A 216 -26.70 16.77 5.86
CA ALA A 216 -27.55 15.61 5.70
C ALA A 216 -27.50 15.29 4.21
N ILE A 217 -27.02 14.09 3.88
CA ILE A 217 -27.06 13.65 2.51
C ILE A 217 -28.54 13.41 2.27
N ASP A 218 -29.23 14.44 1.77
CA ASP A 218 -30.64 14.40 1.38
C ASP A 218 -30.90 13.42 0.21
N THR A 219 -29.96 12.55 -0.16
CA THR A 219 -30.11 11.67 -1.32
C THR A 219 -31.13 10.57 -1.10
N ILE A 220 -31.48 10.24 0.16
CA ILE A 220 -32.54 9.25 0.43
C ILE A 220 -33.93 9.93 0.48
N THR A 221 -34.00 11.19 0.94
CA THR A 221 -35.27 11.87 1.23
C THR A 221 -35.71 12.85 0.12
N ASN A 222 -34.78 13.56 -0.55
CA ASN A 222 -35.11 14.44 -1.68
C ASN A 222 -35.19 13.63 -2.98
N LYS A 223 -36.32 12.97 -3.22
CA LYS A 223 -36.64 12.29 -4.49
C LYS A 223 -36.98 13.25 -5.63
N LYS A 224 -36.82 14.57 -5.47
CA LYS A 224 -37.11 15.58 -6.52
C LYS A 224 -36.43 15.29 -7.86
N PHE A 225 -35.24 14.69 -7.82
CA PHE A 225 -34.52 14.29 -9.04
C PHE A 225 -35.15 13.10 -9.82
N ARG A 226 -36.20 12.47 -9.29
CA ARG A 226 -36.97 11.38 -9.91
C ARG A 226 -38.31 11.81 -10.49
N GLU A 227 -38.73 13.05 -10.29
CA GLU A 227 -40.08 13.53 -10.67
C GLU A 227 -40.34 13.48 -12.19
N THR A 228 -39.29 13.43 -13.02
CA THR A 228 -39.37 13.34 -14.50
C THR A 228 -38.55 12.16 -15.06
N ARG A 229 -38.33 11.13 -14.24
CA ARG A 229 -37.57 9.92 -14.59
C ARG A 229 -38.29 8.68 -14.09
N THR A 230 -39.60 8.67 -14.27
CA THR A 230 -40.44 7.53 -13.91
C THR A 230 -40.46 6.50 -15.04
N TYR A 231 -40.92 5.28 -14.73
CA TYR A 231 -41.09 4.24 -15.76
C TYR A 231 -42.15 4.64 -16.80
N GLU A 232 -43.13 5.44 -16.40
CA GLU A 232 -44.16 6.00 -17.28
C GLU A 232 -43.54 7.00 -18.27
N ASP A 233 -42.60 7.85 -17.83
CA ASP A 233 -41.83 8.74 -18.73
C ASP A 233 -40.95 7.99 -19.74
N PHE A 234 -40.58 6.73 -19.44
CA PHE A 234 -39.79 5.89 -20.34
C PHE A 234 -40.66 5.20 -21.40
N LEU A 235 -41.96 5.04 -21.13
CA LEU A 235 -42.93 4.43 -22.03
C LEU A 235 -43.68 5.45 -22.91
N ALA A 236 -43.55 6.74 -22.62
CA ALA A 236 -44.06 7.86 -23.44
C ALA A 236 -43.08 8.22 -24.58
#